data_AF-A0A0Q0IM14-F1
#
_entry.id   AF-A0A0Q0IM14-F1
#
_cell.length_a   1.000
_cell.length_b   1.000
_cell.length_c   1.000
_cell.angle_alpha   90.00
_cell.angle_beta   90.00
_cell.angle_gamma   90.00
#
_symmetry.space_group_name_H-M   'P 1'
#
loop_
_entity.id
_entity.type
_entity.pdbx_description
1 polymer ?
#
loop_
_entity_poly.entity_id
_entity_poly.type
_entity_poly.pdbx_seq_one_letter_code
_entity_poly.pdbx_strand_id
1 'polypeptide(L)'
;MSTERLDELLILTPPDNEVMETARQNILAQVTALKLDFLPVMKEKMLPLQAALMSADKVYGQELATVTVQLNNIDLKPIDQKQQLIEADARLSDTQKQQAISLLNGQRIRQVSNLTDVVRRSAQAIAEHSDDVAQINLTLESNRLLETLQQQIDSMTQRSATQESAMALIAADRRLLDTTIKTFEKYNIADQFKEMLPTPEELKLVTMTSPELALINAGIARLGKLLDKVSSALNYLDLVEERDRLRSRYNALLDDSRTALREAQATREKLDELTALAGVAQSKTLWVQEAKKVYQSLYHFLDQITSPADTSTSISQQVEHLQTYIKSFYNVKRIV
;
A
#
# COMPACT_ATOMS: atom_id res chain seq x y z
N MET A 1 44.73 -8.47 34.62
CA MET A 1 43.96 -9.36 33.72
C MET A 1 42.62 -8.69 33.44
N SER A 2 42.20 -8.76 32.18
CA SER A 2 40.89 -8.35 31.61
C SER A 2 40.74 -6.82 31.45
N THR A 3 41.24 -6.15 30.40
CA THR A 3 40.93 -6.26 28.95
C THR A 3 39.44 -6.42 28.63
N GLU A 4 38.66 -5.39 28.95
CA GLU A 4 37.43 -5.04 28.23
C GLU A 4 37.60 -3.61 27.69
N ARG A 5 38.53 -3.42 26.75
CA ARG A 5 38.28 -2.43 25.69
C ARG A 5 37.34 -3.15 24.74
N LEU A 6 36.04 -2.95 24.94
CA LEU A 6 35.05 -3.27 23.93
C LEU A 6 35.43 -2.48 22.67
N ASP A 7 35.98 -3.22 21.71
CA ASP A 7 35.93 -2.92 20.29
C ASP A 7 34.47 -2.68 19.87
N GLU A 8 33.89 -1.53 20.22
CA GLU A 8 32.80 -0.97 19.41
C GLU A 8 33.43 -0.46 18.12
N LEU A 9 33.75 -1.43 17.26
CA LEU A 9 34.01 -1.24 15.85
C LEU A 9 32.88 -0.38 15.27
N LEU A 10 33.22 0.88 14.98
CA LEU A 10 32.64 1.80 14.01
C LEU A 10 31.55 1.16 13.09
N ILE A 11 30.28 1.13 13.49
CA ILE A 11 29.21 0.70 12.57
C ILE A 11 28.64 1.93 11.86
N LEU A 12 29.46 2.54 10.99
CA LEU A 12 28.90 3.42 9.96
C LEU A 12 28.00 2.55 9.09
N THR A 13 26.70 2.78 9.17
CA THR A 13 25.72 1.92 8.51
C THR A 13 25.39 2.54 7.15
N PRO A 14 25.76 1.91 6.03
CA PRO A 14 25.41 2.45 4.72
C PRO A 14 23.90 2.36 4.50
N PRO A 15 23.29 3.32 3.80
CA PRO A 15 21.92 3.23 3.36
C PRO A 15 21.78 2.14 2.28
N ASP A 16 20.58 1.60 2.18
CA ASP A 16 20.17 0.80 1.02
C ASP A 16 19.55 1.73 -0.03
N ASN A 17 20.35 2.09 -1.05
CA ASN A 17 19.90 2.97 -2.12
C ASN A 17 18.80 2.36 -3.00
N GLU A 18 18.74 1.02 -3.10
CA GLU A 18 17.71 0.35 -3.89
C GLU A 18 16.36 0.46 -3.17
N VAL A 19 16.36 0.31 -1.85
CA VAL A 19 15.18 0.56 -1.00
C VAL A 19 14.74 2.03 -1.11
N MET A 20 15.68 2.98 -1.04
CA MET A 20 15.36 4.41 -1.20
C MET A 20 14.74 4.71 -2.57
N GLU A 21 15.32 4.22 -3.66
CA GLU A 21 14.81 4.49 -5.01
C GLU A 21 13.46 3.80 -5.24
N THR A 22 13.30 2.56 -4.78
CA THR A 22 12.02 1.83 -4.87
C THR A 22 10.91 2.56 -4.09
N ALA A 23 11.22 3.00 -2.88
CA ALA A 23 10.30 3.79 -2.07
C ALA A 23 9.92 5.09 -2.76
N ARG A 24 10.91 5.80 -3.32
CA ARG A 24 10.71 7.05 -4.05
C ARG A 24 9.80 6.86 -5.27
N GLN A 25 10.09 5.86 -6.11
CA GLN A 25 9.28 5.55 -7.28
C GLN A 25 7.84 5.19 -6.91
N ASN A 26 7.65 4.36 -5.88
CA ASN A 26 6.32 4.01 -5.42
C ASN A 26 5.52 5.24 -4.95
N ILE A 27 6.13 6.11 -4.14
CA ILE A 27 5.47 7.35 -3.68
C ILE A 27 5.06 8.20 -4.88
N LEU A 28 5.98 8.46 -5.82
CA LEU A 28 5.71 9.31 -6.99
C LEU A 28 4.61 8.73 -7.89
N ALA A 29 4.60 7.41 -8.09
CA ALA A 29 3.56 6.74 -8.87
C ALA A 29 2.19 6.88 -8.18
N GLN A 30 2.12 6.63 -6.87
CA GLN A 30 0.87 6.61 -6.12
C GLN A 30 0.28 8.01 -5.87
N VAL A 31 1.10 9.06 -5.78
CA VAL A 31 0.61 10.45 -5.70
C VAL A 31 -0.33 10.79 -6.86
N THR A 32 -0.01 10.27 -8.06
CA THR A 32 -0.80 10.49 -9.28
C THR A 32 -1.97 9.51 -9.39
N ALA A 33 -1.75 8.23 -9.02
CA ALA A 33 -2.73 7.16 -9.22
C ALA A 33 -3.87 7.17 -8.18
N LEU A 34 -3.58 7.47 -6.92
CA LEU A 34 -4.57 7.44 -5.85
C LEU A 34 -5.60 8.56 -6.00
N LYS A 35 -6.89 8.22 -6.08
CA LYS A 35 -7.98 9.21 -6.15
C LYS A 35 -8.32 9.75 -4.76
N LEU A 36 -8.61 8.85 -3.83
CA LEU A 36 -8.96 9.10 -2.44
C LEU A 36 -10.14 10.08 -2.31
N ASP A 37 -11.14 9.98 -3.19
CA ASP A 37 -12.33 10.86 -3.20
C ASP A 37 -13.13 10.75 -1.88
N PHE A 38 -13.04 9.61 -1.21
CA PHE A 38 -13.67 9.36 0.09
C PHE A 38 -12.79 9.76 1.29
N LEU A 39 -11.54 10.18 1.05
CA LEU A 39 -10.58 10.68 2.03
C LEU A 39 -9.84 11.93 1.51
N PRO A 40 -10.55 13.06 1.31
CA PRO A 40 -9.97 14.26 0.69
C PRO A 40 -8.76 14.80 1.45
N VAL A 41 -8.77 14.73 2.78
CA VAL A 41 -7.63 15.16 3.62
C VAL A 41 -6.36 14.34 3.33
N MET A 42 -6.49 13.04 3.05
CA MET A 42 -5.34 12.22 2.67
C MET A 42 -4.90 12.53 1.24
N LYS A 43 -5.83 12.80 0.33
CA LYS A 43 -5.50 13.24 -1.03
C LYS A 43 -4.72 14.55 -1.04
N GLU A 44 -5.14 15.53 -0.25
CA GLU A 44 -4.48 16.84 -0.13
C GLU A 44 -3.03 16.73 0.36
N LYS A 45 -2.73 15.74 1.22
CA LYS A 45 -1.37 15.49 1.73
C LYS A 45 -0.41 14.86 0.71
N MET A 46 -0.92 14.29 -0.39
CA MET A 46 -0.08 13.61 -1.39
C MET A 46 0.85 14.57 -2.13
N LEU A 47 0.38 15.78 -2.45
CA LEU A 47 1.21 16.79 -3.13
C LEU A 47 2.31 17.36 -2.23
N PRO A 48 2.04 17.77 -0.98
CA PRO A 48 3.08 18.08 -0.01
C PRO A 48 4.09 16.94 0.17
N LEU A 49 3.64 15.68 0.23
CA LEU A 49 4.55 14.54 0.33
C LEU A 49 5.48 14.43 -0.86
N GLN A 50 4.95 14.56 -2.08
CA GLN A 50 5.75 14.57 -3.29
C GLN A 50 6.79 15.69 -3.26
N ALA A 51 6.38 16.91 -2.91
CA ALA A 51 7.27 18.06 -2.86
C ALA A 51 8.39 17.89 -1.82
N ALA A 52 8.04 17.45 -0.60
CA ALA A 52 8.99 17.17 0.47
C ALA A 52 9.99 16.08 0.05
N LEU A 53 9.51 14.98 -0.52
CA LEU A 53 10.37 13.88 -0.98
C LEU A 53 11.32 14.33 -2.09
N MET A 54 10.82 15.07 -3.10
CA MET A 54 11.66 15.58 -4.19
C MET A 54 12.72 16.56 -3.68
N SER A 55 12.37 17.42 -2.72
CA SER A 55 13.31 18.32 -2.07
C SER A 55 14.38 17.54 -1.30
N ALA A 56 13.96 16.57 -0.49
CA ALA A 56 14.86 15.77 0.34
C ALA A 56 15.82 14.91 -0.50
N ASP A 57 15.34 14.29 -1.58
CA ASP A 57 16.16 13.52 -2.53
C ASP A 57 17.22 14.39 -3.22
N LYS A 58 16.84 15.60 -3.64
CA LYS A 58 17.76 16.57 -4.22
C LYS A 58 18.84 16.98 -3.22
N VAL A 59 18.44 17.37 -2.01
CA VAL A 59 19.39 17.79 -0.95
C VAL A 59 20.30 16.65 -0.56
N TYR A 60 19.76 15.45 -0.38
CA TYR A 60 20.54 14.25 -0.09
C TYR A 60 21.67 14.03 -1.10
N GLY A 61 21.36 14.06 -2.40
CA GLY A 61 22.37 13.92 -3.45
C GLY A 61 23.39 15.07 -3.48
N GLN A 62 22.96 16.31 -3.27
CA GLN A 62 23.82 17.51 -3.27
C GLN A 62 24.78 17.55 -2.08
N GLU A 63 24.30 17.20 -0.89
CA GLU A 63 25.10 17.20 0.33
C GLU A 63 26.13 16.07 0.30
N LEU A 64 25.76 14.87 -0.16
CA LEU A 64 26.73 13.78 -0.38
C LEU A 64 27.80 14.12 -1.42
N ALA A 65 27.43 14.82 -2.50
CA ALA A 65 28.40 15.34 -3.47
C ALA A 65 29.39 16.29 -2.79
N THR A 66 28.87 17.23 -1.99
CA THR A 66 29.65 18.26 -1.30
C THR A 66 30.64 17.64 -0.32
N VAL A 67 30.20 16.70 0.51
CA VAL A 67 31.08 15.97 1.44
C VAL A 67 32.13 15.17 0.66
N THR A 68 31.74 14.49 -0.42
CA THR A 68 32.68 13.72 -1.27
C THR A 68 33.77 14.61 -1.86
N VAL A 69 33.44 15.81 -2.35
CA VAL A 69 34.41 16.77 -2.87
C VAL A 69 35.37 17.21 -1.77
N GLN A 70 34.89 17.54 -0.57
CA GLN A 70 35.77 17.93 0.53
C GLN A 70 36.71 16.81 0.96
N LEU A 71 36.22 15.57 1.05
CA LEU A 71 37.04 14.40 1.39
C LEU A 71 38.13 14.13 0.36
N ASN A 72 37.85 14.36 -0.91
CA ASN A 72 38.85 14.19 -1.97
C ASN A 72 39.91 15.30 -2.00
N ASN A 73 39.62 16.46 -1.41
CA ASN A 73 40.54 17.60 -1.35
C ASN A 73 41.42 17.62 -0.08
N ILE A 74 41.11 16.79 0.92
CA ILE A 74 41.93 16.68 2.12
C ILE A 74 43.08 15.70 1.88
N ASP A 75 44.31 16.16 2.16
CA ASP A 75 45.49 15.31 2.19
C ASP A 75 46.23 15.45 3.53
N LEU A 76 46.02 14.47 4.41
CA LEU A 76 46.68 14.41 5.72
C LEU A 76 48.00 13.63 5.69
N LYS A 77 48.30 12.92 4.59
CA LYS A 77 49.50 12.08 4.46
C LYS A 77 50.80 12.85 4.73
N PRO A 78 50.98 14.10 4.25
CA PRO A 78 52.19 14.86 4.55
C PRO A 78 52.36 15.18 6.04
N ILE A 79 51.26 15.37 6.78
CA ILE A 79 51.30 15.60 8.23
C ILE A 79 51.67 14.30 8.95
N ASP A 80 51.08 13.18 8.55
CA ASP A 80 51.34 11.87 9.16
C ASP A 80 52.77 11.39 8.92
N GLN A 81 53.32 11.61 7.73
CA GLN A 81 54.73 11.34 7.43
C GLN A 81 55.67 12.18 8.30
N LYS A 82 55.37 13.48 8.49
CA LYS A 82 56.17 14.35 9.38
C LYS A 82 56.12 13.87 10.83
N GLN A 83 54.95 13.41 11.29
CA GLN A 83 54.82 12.85 12.63
C GLN A 83 55.69 11.59 12.80
N GLN A 84 55.64 10.65 11.86
CA GLN A 84 56.47 9.44 11.90
C GLN A 84 57.97 9.76 11.96
N LEU A 85 58.42 10.77 11.20
CA LEU A 85 59.82 11.22 11.24
C LEU A 85 60.21 11.82 12.60
N ILE A 86 59.34 12.60 13.24
CA ILE A 86 59.57 13.16 14.58
C ILE A 86 59.64 12.06 15.64
N GLU A 87 58.73 11.08 15.57
CA GLU A 87 58.69 9.95 16.49
C GLU A 87 59.95 9.09 16.38
N ALA A 88 60.43 8.86 15.14
CA ALA A 88 61.62 8.08 14.84
C ALA A 88 62.97 8.79 15.10
N ASP A 89 62.99 10.12 15.26
CA ASP A 89 64.26 10.84 15.49
C ASP A 89 64.78 10.60 16.92
N ALA A 90 65.89 9.88 17.03
CA ALA A 90 66.55 9.56 18.30
C ALA A 90 67.26 10.76 18.95
N ARG A 91 67.41 11.89 18.24
CA ARG A 91 68.07 13.10 18.75
C ARG A 91 67.14 14.02 19.54
N LEU A 92 65.83 13.81 19.44
CA LEU A 92 64.83 14.62 20.13
C LEU A 92 64.50 14.01 21.50
N SER A 93 64.47 14.85 22.53
CA SER A 93 63.90 14.48 23.85
C SER A 93 62.38 14.29 23.75
N ASP A 94 61.81 13.55 24.70
CA ASP A 94 60.36 13.30 24.74
C ASP A 94 59.55 14.60 24.79
N THR A 95 60.02 15.61 25.53
CA THR A 95 59.38 16.93 25.59
C THR A 95 59.40 17.64 24.23
N GLN A 96 60.51 17.56 23.48
CA GLN A 96 60.60 18.13 22.14
C GLN A 96 59.69 17.41 21.14
N LYS A 97 59.61 16.07 21.23
CA LYS A 97 58.68 15.27 20.42
C LYS A 97 57.24 15.66 20.70
N GLN A 98 56.84 15.75 21.98
CA GLN A 98 55.49 16.14 22.38
C GLN A 98 55.12 17.55 21.88
N GLN A 99 56.03 18.53 21.99
CA GLN A 99 55.79 19.88 21.48
C GLN A 99 55.61 19.91 19.96
N ALA A 100 56.48 19.21 19.22
CA ALA A 100 56.39 19.16 17.76
C ALA A 100 55.11 18.44 17.28
N ILE A 101 54.73 17.33 17.94
CA ILE A 101 53.48 16.62 17.67
C ILE A 101 52.27 17.51 17.98
N SER A 102 52.29 18.27 19.08
CA SER A 102 51.22 19.21 19.42
C SER A 102 51.01 20.27 18.32
N LEU A 103 52.08 20.82 17.76
CA LEU A 103 52.02 21.75 16.64
C LEU A 103 51.45 21.11 15.36
N LEU A 104 51.86 19.87 15.05
CA LEU A 104 51.29 19.12 13.92
C LEU A 104 49.81 18.81 14.13
N ASN A 105 49.38 18.54 15.36
CA ASN A 105 47.98 18.33 15.69
C ASN A 105 47.16 19.59 15.48
N GLY A 106 47.69 20.76 15.86
CA GLY A 106 47.09 22.06 15.52
C GLY A 106 46.94 22.27 14.02
N GLN A 107 47.93 21.85 13.22
CA GLN A 107 47.82 21.89 11.75
C GLN A 107 46.77 20.91 11.22
N ARG A 108 46.71 19.69 11.75
CA ARG A 108 45.73 18.67 11.35
C ARG A 108 44.29 19.13 11.63
N ILE A 109 44.04 19.65 12.84
CA ILE A 109 42.73 20.21 13.22
C ILE A 109 42.33 21.34 12.27
N ARG A 110 43.25 22.25 11.93
CA ARG A 110 42.97 23.33 10.96
C ARG A 110 42.61 22.79 9.58
N GLN A 111 43.31 21.78 9.08
CA GLN A 111 43.02 21.19 7.77
C GLN A 111 41.66 20.47 7.74
N VAL A 112 41.26 19.86 8.86
CA VAL A 112 39.99 19.12 8.93
C VAL A 112 38.81 20.01 9.34
N SER A 113 39.05 21.21 9.88
CA SER A 113 37.99 22.14 10.31
C SER A 113 36.92 22.38 9.22
N ASN A 114 37.33 22.68 7.99
CA ASN A 114 36.41 22.89 6.88
C ASN A 114 35.60 21.63 6.54
N LEU A 115 36.21 20.44 6.62
CA LEU A 115 35.46 19.19 6.46
C LEU A 115 34.44 19.01 7.58
N THR A 116 34.81 19.26 8.83
CA THR A 116 33.86 19.13 9.94
C THR A 116 32.68 20.08 9.81
N ASP A 117 32.91 21.31 9.31
CA ASP A 117 31.84 22.27 9.09
C ASP A 117 30.95 21.90 7.90
N VAL A 118 31.52 21.33 6.83
CA VAL A 118 30.74 20.80 5.71
C VAL A 118 29.93 19.58 6.14
N VAL A 119 30.56 18.59 6.79
CA VAL A 119 29.87 17.38 7.26
C VAL A 119 28.74 17.73 8.23
N ARG A 120 28.95 18.70 9.15
CA ARG A 120 27.90 19.17 10.06
C ARG A 120 26.71 19.77 9.32
N ARG A 121 26.96 20.69 8.38
CA ARG A 121 25.88 21.31 7.59
C ARG A 121 25.15 20.29 6.72
N SER A 122 25.89 19.37 6.08
CA SER A 122 25.32 18.30 5.27
C SER A 122 24.46 17.34 6.10
N ALA A 123 24.94 16.92 7.28
CA ALA A 123 24.17 16.07 8.19
C ALA A 123 22.88 16.76 8.65
N GLN A 124 22.98 18.05 9.00
CA GLN A 124 21.83 18.86 9.40
C GLN A 124 20.81 19.00 8.26
N ALA A 125 21.24 19.39 7.06
CA ALA A 125 20.36 19.57 5.91
C ALA A 125 19.65 18.25 5.51
N ILE A 126 20.36 17.13 5.52
CA ILE A 126 19.77 15.80 5.25
C ILE A 126 18.74 15.46 6.35
N ALA A 127 19.07 15.71 7.62
CA ALA A 127 18.16 15.42 8.73
C ALA A 127 16.89 16.27 8.68
N GLU A 128 17.00 17.58 8.45
CA GLU A 128 15.88 18.52 8.37
C GLU A 128 14.92 18.13 7.24
N HIS A 129 15.42 17.90 6.04
CA HIS A 129 14.57 17.52 4.91
C HIS A 129 14.03 16.09 5.00
N SER A 130 14.73 15.19 5.70
CA SER A 130 14.17 13.87 6.03
C SER A 130 13.01 13.99 7.02
N ASP A 131 13.10 14.91 7.98
CA ASP A 131 12.02 15.20 8.93
C ASP A 131 10.80 15.84 8.25
N ASP A 132 11.00 16.75 7.29
CA ASP A 132 9.91 17.30 6.46
C ASP A 132 9.06 16.19 5.82
N VAL A 133 9.71 15.14 5.31
CA VAL A 133 9.05 13.95 4.77
C VAL A 133 8.35 13.16 5.89
N ALA A 134 9.04 12.95 7.01
CA ALA A 134 8.53 12.16 8.13
C ALA A 134 7.24 12.74 8.74
N GLN A 135 7.19 14.06 8.91
CA GLN A 135 6.10 14.79 9.56
C GLN A 135 4.76 14.71 8.81
N ILE A 136 4.77 14.38 7.52
CA ILE A 136 3.54 14.26 6.72
C ILE A 136 2.80 12.98 7.11
N ASN A 137 1.79 13.12 7.97
CA ASN A 137 1.09 11.96 8.50
C ASN A 137 0.08 11.37 7.49
N LEU A 138 0.35 10.14 7.03
CA LEU A 138 -0.53 9.34 6.17
C LEU A 138 -1.20 8.17 6.92
N THR A 139 -0.98 8.02 8.23
CA THR A 139 -1.62 6.94 8.98
C THR A 139 -3.08 7.28 9.24
N LEU A 140 -3.94 6.27 9.12
CA LEU A 140 -5.30 6.33 9.62
C LEU A 140 -5.24 6.14 11.13
N GLU A 141 -5.92 7.00 11.89
CA GLU A 141 -5.94 6.94 13.36
C GLU A 141 -6.62 5.67 13.88
N SER A 142 -7.40 4.98 13.05
CA SER A 142 -8.14 3.78 13.42
C SER A 142 -8.37 2.86 12.23
N ASN A 143 -8.34 1.55 12.48
CA ASN A 143 -8.75 0.51 11.53
C ASN A 143 -10.27 0.48 11.29
N ARG A 144 -11.05 1.27 12.04
CA ARG A 144 -12.52 1.30 11.94
C ARG A 144 -13.02 1.57 10.53
N LEU A 145 -12.32 2.40 9.75
CA LEU A 145 -12.71 2.68 8.36
C LEU A 145 -12.58 1.42 7.48
N LEU A 146 -11.46 0.69 7.59
CA LEU A 146 -11.24 -0.57 6.88
C LEU A 146 -12.31 -1.60 7.26
N GLU A 147 -12.55 -1.77 8.56
CA GLU A 147 -13.57 -2.69 9.06
C GLU A 147 -14.98 -2.32 8.57
N THR A 148 -15.33 -1.02 8.58
CA THR A 148 -16.63 -0.54 8.12
C THR A 148 -16.84 -0.82 6.64
N LEU A 149 -15.82 -0.54 5.80
CA LEU A 149 -15.90 -0.80 4.36
C LEU A 149 -15.98 -2.30 4.06
N GLN A 150 -15.23 -3.13 4.79
CA GLN A 150 -15.31 -4.58 4.65
C GLN A 150 -16.70 -5.12 5.04
N GLN A 151 -17.26 -4.65 6.17
CA GLN A 151 -18.62 -5.02 6.59
C GLN A 151 -19.68 -4.61 5.57
N GLN A 152 -19.53 -3.45 4.92
CA GLN A 152 -20.43 -3.02 3.85
C GLN A 152 -20.37 -3.97 2.65
N ILE A 153 -19.16 -4.36 2.23
CA ILE A 153 -18.95 -5.32 1.14
C ILE A 153 -19.60 -6.67 1.48
N ASP A 154 -19.36 -7.18 2.69
CA ASP A 154 -19.89 -8.46 3.13
C ASP A 154 -21.42 -8.43 3.16
N SER A 155 -22.02 -7.36 3.69
CA SER A 155 -23.46 -7.16 3.72
C SER A 155 -24.08 -7.09 2.32
N MET A 156 -23.45 -6.38 1.38
CA MET A 156 -23.95 -6.26 0.00
C MET A 156 -23.82 -7.60 -0.76
N THR A 157 -22.71 -8.32 -0.54
CA THR A 157 -22.47 -9.64 -1.14
C THR A 157 -23.48 -10.67 -0.64
N GLN A 158 -23.74 -10.68 0.68
CA GLN A 158 -24.72 -11.56 1.28
C GLN A 158 -26.16 -11.23 0.82
N ARG A 159 -26.48 -9.95 0.66
CA ARG A 159 -27.76 -9.52 0.09
C ARG A 159 -27.92 -10.05 -1.34
N SER A 160 -26.90 -9.93 -2.20
CA SER A 160 -26.94 -10.48 -3.57
C SER A 160 -27.16 -12.00 -3.56
N ALA A 161 -26.42 -12.74 -2.74
CA ALA A 161 -26.57 -14.19 -2.64
C ALA A 161 -27.98 -14.63 -2.18
N THR A 162 -28.56 -13.87 -1.24
CA THR A 162 -29.94 -14.09 -0.79
C THR A 162 -30.94 -13.84 -1.92
N GLN A 163 -30.74 -12.76 -2.70
CA GLN A 163 -31.58 -12.44 -3.85
C GLN A 163 -31.45 -13.47 -4.97
N GLU A 164 -30.25 -13.98 -5.25
CA GLU A 164 -30.02 -15.07 -6.20
C GLU A 164 -30.74 -16.36 -5.80
N SER A 165 -30.70 -16.70 -4.51
CA SER A 165 -31.45 -17.84 -3.98
C SER A 165 -32.96 -17.67 -4.16
N ALA A 166 -33.49 -16.47 -3.93
CA ALA A 166 -34.90 -16.16 -4.17
C ALA A 166 -35.26 -16.19 -5.67
N MET A 167 -34.37 -15.72 -6.55
CA MET A 167 -34.53 -15.78 -8.00
C MET A 167 -34.61 -17.22 -8.51
N ALA A 168 -33.82 -18.14 -7.95
CA ALA A 168 -33.85 -19.56 -8.33
C ALA A 168 -35.23 -20.20 -8.06
N LEU A 169 -35.85 -19.87 -6.92
CA LEU A 169 -37.20 -20.32 -6.59
C LEU A 169 -38.25 -19.76 -7.57
N ILE A 170 -38.18 -18.46 -7.84
CA ILE A 170 -39.10 -17.79 -8.78
C ILE A 170 -38.93 -18.33 -10.21
N ALA A 171 -37.69 -18.63 -10.62
CA ALA A 171 -37.42 -19.17 -11.96
C ALA A 171 -38.04 -20.56 -12.16
N ALA A 172 -37.98 -21.43 -11.15
CA ALA A 172 -38.60 -22.74 -11.18
C ALA A 172 -40.13 -22.63 -11.32
N ASP A 173 -40.75 -21.77 -10.49
CA ASP A 173 -42.20 -21.54 -10.53
C ASP A 173 -42.65 -20.97 -11.87
N ARG A 174 -41.93 -19.95 -12.36
CA ARG A 174 -42.23 -19.32 -13.66
C ARG A 174 -42.12 -20.33 -14.80
N ARG A 175 -41.10 -21.19 -14.79
CA ARG A 175 -40.92 -22.22 -15.82
C ARG A 175 -42.05 -23.24 -15.81
N LEU A 176 -42.49 -23.65 -14.62
CA LEU A 176 -43.64 -24.54 -14.49
C LEU A 176 -44.89 -23.88 -15.09
N LEU A 177 -45.24 -22.67 -14.66
CA LEU A 177 -46.43 -21.96 -15.15
C LEU A 177 -46.35 -21.69 -16.67
N ASP A 178 -45.18 -21.31 -17.20
CA ASP A 178 -44.97 -21.09 -18.63
C ASP A 178 -45.18 -22.37 -19.45
N THR A 179 -44.71 -23.51 -18.93
CA THR A 179 -44.90 -24.80 -19.60
C THR A 179 -46.36 -25.24 -19.51
N THR A 180 -47.03 -25.03 -18.37
CA THR A 180 -48.46 -25.28 -18.19
C THR A 180 -49.31 -24.45 -19.17
N ILE A 181 -49.03 -23.15 -19.30
CA ILE A 181 -49.70 -22.25 -20.25
C ILE A 181 -49.56 -22.78 -21.68
N LYS A 182 -48.34 -23.16 -22.10
CA LYS A 182 -48.11 -23.75 -23.42
C LYS A 182 -48.90 -25.03 -23.66
N THR A 183 -49.05 -25.88 -22.63
CA THR A 183 -49.86 -27.10 -22.75
C THR A 183 -51.36 -26.77 -22.81
N PHE A 184 -51.84 -25.77 -22.07
CA PHE A 184 -53.20 -25.26 -22.19
C PHE A 184 -53.51 -24.78 -23.62
N GLU A 185 -52.60 -24.03 -24.21
CA GLU A 185 -52.70 -23.51 -25.59
C GLU A 185 -52.66 -24.66 -26.62
N LYS A 186 -51.73 -25.62 -26.46
CA LYS A 186 -51.58 -26.78 -27.36
C LYS A 186 -52.86 -27.60 -27.51
N TYR A 187 -53.58 -27.81 -26.41
CA TYR A 187 -54.79 -28.64 -26.37
C TYR A 187 -56.08 -27.83 -26.40
N ASN A 188 -55.99 -26.52 -26.62
CA ASN A 188 -57.10 -25.58 -26.59
C ASN A 188 -57.98 -25.66 -25.32
N ILE A 189 -57.34 -25.95 -24.18
CA ILE A 189 -58.02 -26.13 -22.89
C ILE A 189 -58.55 -24.79 -22.38
N ALA A 190 -57.81 -23.70 -22.61
CA ALA A 190 -58.22 -22.36 -22.19
C ALA A 190 -59.56 -21.93 -22.80
N ASP A 191 -59.85 -22.35 -24.04
CA ASP A 191 -61.13 -22.08 -24.71
C ASP A 191 -62.27 -22.97 -24.21
N GLN A 192 -61.96 -24.20 -23.78
CA GLN A 192 -62.94 -25.15 -23.24
C GLN A 192 -63.31 -24.82 -21.78
N PHE A 193 -62.36 -24.30 -21.01
CA PHE A 193 -62.45 -24.05 -19.57
C PHE A 193 -62.15 -22.57 -19.27
N LYS A 194 -63.02 -21.67 -19.75
CA LYS A 194 -62.80 -20.21 -19.69
C LYS A 194 -62.97 -19.62 -18.29
N GLU A 195 -63.98 -20.08 -17.55
CA GLU A 195 -64.36 -19.47 -16.27
C GLU A 195 -63.68 -20.09 -15.06
N MET A 196 -63.19 -21.33 -15.18
CA MET A 196 -62.56 -22.08 -14.10
C MET A 196 -61.52 -23.04 -14.66
N LEU A 197 -60.40 -23.24 -13.96
CA LEU A 197 -59.42 -24.26 -14.30
C LEU A 197 -60.02 -25.67 -14.14
N PRO A 198 -59.74 -26.58 -15.08
CA PRO A 198 -60.28 -27.93 -15.05
C PRO A 198 -59.75 -28.74 -13.86
N THR A 199 -60.58 -29.62 -13.35
CA THR A 199 -60.22 -30.63 -12.35
C THR A 199 -59.36 -31.75 -12.95
N PRO A 200 -58.60 -32.51 -12.13
CA PRO A 200 -57.84 -33.67 -12.61
C PRO A 200 -58.69 -34.69 -13.38
N GLU A 201 -59.96 -34.84 -13.00
CA GLU A 201 -60.93 -35.73 -13.61
C GLU A 201 -61.36 -35.23 -15.00
N GLU A 202 -61.64 -33.94 -15.13
CA GLU A 202 -61.98 -33.32 -16.42
C GLU A 202 -60.79 -33.36 -17.39
N LEU A 203 -59.57 -33.18 -16.89
CA LEU A 203 -58.36 -33.26 -17.71
C LEU A 203 -58.11 -34.66 -18.29
N LYS A 204 -58.57 -35.73 -17.63
CA LYS A 204 -58.45 -37.10 -18.18
C LYS A 204 -59.31 -37.33 -19.42
N LEU A 205 -60.32 -36.48 -19.65
CA LEU A 205 -61.19 -36.55 -20.82
C LEU A 205 -60.55 -35.88 -22.06
N VAL A 206 -59.51 -35.08 -21.86
CA VAL A 206 -58.76 -34.43 -22.95
C VAL A 206 -57.66 -35.38 -23.43
N THR A 207 -57.59 -35.64 -24.73
CA THR A 207 -56.62 -36.56 -25.34
C THR A 207 -55.18 -35.99 -25.31
N MET A 208 -54.52 -36.10 -24.16
CA MET A 208 -53.14 -35.67 -23.95
C MET A 208 -52.24 -36.83 -23.49
N THR A 209 -50.92 -36.67 -23.62
CA THR A 209 -49.98 -37.68 -23.13
C THR A 209 -49.94 -37.67 -21.59
N SER A 210 -49.64 -38.82 -20.98
CA SER A 210 -49.51 -38.93 -19.51
C SER A 210 -48.53 -37.90 -18.90
N PRO A 211 -47.35 -37.63 -19.48
CA PRO A 211 -46.45 -36.58 -19.00
C PRO A 211 -47.07 -35.16 -19.03
N GLU A 212 -47.83 -34.82 -20.08
CA GLU A 212 -48.45 -33.50 -20.21
C GLU A 212 -49.64 -33.33 -19.25
N LEU A 213 -50.40 -34.41 -19.01
CA LEU A 213 -51.44 -34.45 -17.98
C LEU A 213 -50.85 -34.19 -16.59
N ALA A 214 -49.74 -34.85 -16.26
CA ALA A 214 -49.05 -34.65 -14.99
C ALA A 214 -48.52 -33.22 -14.85
N LEU A 215 -47.97 -32.65 -15.92
CA LEU A 215 -47.46 -31.28 -15.96
C LEU A 215 -48.58 -30.24 -15.71
N ILE A 216 -49.73 -30.37 -16.38
CA ILE A 216 -50.85 -29.44 -16.17
C ILE A 216 -51.34 -29.52 -14.73
N ASN A 217 -51.57 -30.72 -14.21
CA ASN A 217 -52.01 -30.92 -12.82
C ASN A 217 -51.02 -30.31 -11.82
N ALA A 218 -49.71 -30.49 -12.05
CA ALA A 218 -48.68 -29.88 -11.22
C ALA A 218 -48.70 -28.34 -11.29
N GLY A 219 -48.91 -27.77 -12.48
CA GLY A 219 -49.02 -26.33 -12.69
C GLY A 219 -50.21 -25.70 -11.98
N ILE A 220 -51.41 -26.29 -12.13
CA ILE A 220 -52.64 -25.84 -11.45
C ILE A 220 -52.47 -25.92 -9.92
N ALA A 221 -51.94 -27.04 -9.42
CA ALA A 221 -51.67 -27.20 -8.00
C ALA A 221 -50.65 -26.17 -7.48
N ARG A 222 -49.61 -25.85 -8.26
CA ARG A 222 -48.62 -24.83 -7.88
C ARG A 222 -49.23 -23.43 -7.88
N LEU A 223 -50.03 -23.08 -8.90
CA LEU A 223 -50.76 -21.81 -8.95
C LEU A 223 -51.66 -21.63 -7.71
N GLY A 224 -52.39 -22.68 -7.33
CA GLY A 224 -53.19 -22.68 -6.09
C GLY A 224 -52.37 -22.38 -4.84
N LYS A 225 -51.19 -22.98 -4.72
CA LYS A 225 -50.25 -22.68 -3.62
C LYS A 225 -49.69 -21.26 -3.66
N LEU A 226 -49.46 -20.69 -4.84
CA LEU A 226 -48.92 -19.33 -4.99
C LEU A 226 -49.96 -18.25 -4.67
N LEU A 227 -51.22 -18.51 -5.00
CA LEU A 227 -52.33 -17.57 -4.80
C LEU A 227 -53.13 -17.83 -3.52
N ASP A 228 -52.79 -18.87 -2.75
CA ASP A 228 -53.55 -19.34 -1.59
C ASP A 228 -55.04 -19.59 -1.91
N LYS A 229 -55.28 -20.25 -3.05
CA LYS A 229 -56.61 -20.55 -3.59
C LYS A 229 -56.71 -22.02 -3.99
N VAL A 230 -57.93 -22.58 -3.94
CA VAL A 230 -58.24 -23.89 -4.51
C VAL A 230 -58.49 -23.77 -6.03
N SER A 231 -58.28 -24.86 -6.78
CA SER A 231 -58.37 -24.85 -8.26
C SER A 231 -59.73 -24.40 -8.79
N SER A 232 -60.81 -24.64 -8.06
CA SER A 232 -62.16 -24.20 -8.42
C SER A 232 -62.42 -22.71 -8.30
N ALA A 233 -61.49 -21.96 -7.69
CA ALA A 233 -61.54 -20.51 -7.58
C ALA A 233 -60.53 -19.82 -8.52
N LEU A 234 -59.89 -20.57 -9.41
CA LEU A 234 -58.86 -20.10 -10.32
C LEU A 234 -59.34 -20.23 -11.77
N ASN A 235 -58.89 -19.33 -12.63
CA ASN A 235 -59.12 -19.36 -14.07
C ASN A 235 -57.80 -19.26 -14.85
N TYR A 236 -57.88 -19.29 -16.18
CA TYR A 236 -56.70 -19.18 -17.04
C TYR A 236 -56.00 -17.81 -16.92
N LEU A 237 -56.76 -16.73 -16.67
CA LEU A 237 -56.18 -15.41 -16.49
C LEU A 237 -55.31 -15.35 -15.21
N ASP A 238 -55.75 -15.96 -14.10
CA ASP A 238 -54.94 -16.07 -12.87
C ASP A 238 -53.57 -16.73 -13.15
N LEU A 239 -53.53 -17.73 -14.04
CA LEU A 239 -52.29 -18.43 -14.43
C LEU A 239 -51.32 -17.50 -15.18
N VAL A 240 -51.86 -16.72 -16.13
CA VAL A 240 -51.11 -15.75 -16.92
C VAL A 240 -50.61 -14.59 -16.05
N GLU A 241 -51.49 -14.03 -15.22
CA GLU A 241 -51.19 -12.93 -14.31
C GLU A 241 -50.12 -13.31 -13.29
N GLU A 242 -50.22 -14.50 -12.67
CA GLU A 242 -49.21 -14.93 -11.69
C GLU A 242 -47.86 -15.22 -12.37
N ARG A 243 -47.83 -15.79 -13.59
CA ARG A 243 -46.59 -15.92 -14.38
C ARG A 243 -45.94 -14.55 -14.61
N ASP A 244 -46.73 -13.55 -14.99
CA ASP A 244 -46.22 -12.21 -15.29
C ASP A 244 -45.79 -11.47 -14.02
N ARG A 245 -46.50 -11.68 -12.90
CA ARG A 245 -46.09 -11.20 -11.58
C ARG A 245 -44.75 -11.80 -11.14
N LEU A 246 -44.58 -13.12 -11.30
CA LEU A 246 -43.31 -13.80 -11.04
C LEU A 246 -42.19 -13.26 -11.92
N ARG A 247 -42.46 -12.97 -13.20
CA ARG A 247 -41.50 -12.35 -14.12
C ARG A 247 -41.07 -10.97 -13.62
N SER A 248 -42.02 -10.11 -13.24
CA SER A 248 -41.73 -8.77 -12.73
C SER A 248 -40.91 -8.82 -11.43
N ARG A 249 -41.29 -9.71 -10.50
CA ARG A 249 -40.54 -9.92 -9.24
C ARG A 249 -39.13 -10.44 -9.48
N TYR A 250 -38.95 -11.37 -10.43
CA TYR A 250 -37.63 -11.85 -10.83
C TYR A 250 -36.75 -10.70 -11.34
N ASN A 251 -37.28 -9.88 -12.25
CA ASN A 251 -36.52 -8.77 -12.84
C ASN A 251 -36.14 -7.73 -11.78
N ALA A 252 -37.05 -7.40 -10.85
CA ALA A 252 -36.74 -6.50 -9.74
C ALA A 252 -35.60 -7.03 -8.86
N LEU A 253 -35.63 -8.32 -8.50
CA LEU A 253 -34.55 -8.95 -7.73
C LEU A 253 -33.22 -8.97 -8.48
N LEU A 254 -33.27 -9.18 -9.80
CA LEU A 254 -32.09 -9.16 -10.67
C LEU A 254 -31.44 -7.77 -10.70
N ASP A 255 -32.25 -6.72 -10.84
CA ASP A 255 -31.76 -5.34 -10.87
C ASP A 255 -31.21 -4.91 -9.50
N ASP A 256 -31.87 -5.31 -8.41
CA ASP A 256 -31.37 -5.07 -7.06
C ASP A 256 -30.05 -5.78 -6.79
N SER A 257 -29.93 -7.06 -7.19
CA SER A 257 -28.70 -7.86 -7.04
C SER A 257 -27.55 -7.23 -7.81
N ARG A 258 -27.77 -6.83 -9.07
CA ARG A 258 -26.78 -6.11 -9.89
C ARG A 258 -26.37 -4.78 -9.27
N THR A 259 -27.29 -4.08 -8.63
CA THR A 259 -27.00 -2.81 -7.95
C THR A 259 -26.15 -3.05 -6.71
N ALA A 260 -26.51 -4.03 -5.87
CA ALA A 260 -25.73 -4.42 -4.70
C ALA A 260 -24.30 -4.84 -5.07
N LEU A 261 -24.12 -5.61 -6.15
CA LEU A 261 -22.80 -6.01 -6.63
C LEU A 261 -21.95 -4.83 -7.14
N ARG A 262 -22.58 -3.87 -7.85
CA ARG A 262 -21.89 -2.65 -8.28
C ARG A 262 -21.44 -1.79 -7.10
N GLU A 263 -22.30 -1.62 -6.10
CA GLU A 263 -21.96 -0.89 -4.88
C GLU A 263 -20.85 -1.60 -4.07
N ALA A 264 -20.89 -2.92 -4.00
CA ALA A 264 -19.85 -3.72 -3.36
C ALA A 264 -18.50 -3.54 -4.08
N GLN A 265 -18.51 -3.53 -5.42
CA GLN A 265 -17.31 -3.30 -6.21
C GLN A 265 -16.74 -1.89 -6.02
N ALA A 266 -17.59 -0.86 -6.06
CA ALA A 266 -17.16 0.52 -5.78
C ALA A 266 -16.61 0.68 -4.35
N THR A 267 -17.14 -0.07 -3.39
CA THR A 267 -16.62 -0.09 -2.01
C THR A 267 -15.29 -0.83 -1.91
N ARG A 268 -15.11 -1.90 -2.70
CA ARG A 268 -13.83 -2.62 -2.80
C ARG A 268 -12.73 -1.76 -3.39
N GLU A 269 -13.03 -0.96 -4.42
CA GLU A 269 -12.07 0.01 -4.97
C GLU A 269 -11.57 1.00 -3.89
N LYS A 270 -12.44 1.42 -2.96
CA LYS A 270 -12.02 2.25 -1.83
C LYS A 270 -11.08 1.51 -0.88
N LEU A 271 -11.32 0.22 -0.60
CA LEU A 271 -10.40 -0.59 0.20
C LEU A 271 -9.04 -0.78 -0.48
N ASP A 272 -9.03 -0.96 -1.80
CA ASP A 272 -7.80 -1.07 -2.58
C ASP A 272 -7.01 0.25 -2.50
N GLU A 273 -7.68 1.40 -2.59
CA GLU A 273 -7.06 2.71 -2.39
C GLU A 273 -6.49 2.90 -0.98
N LEU A 274 -7.16 2.40 0.07
CA LEU A 274 -6.62 2.42 1.44
C LEU A 274 -5.37 1.54 1.59
N THR A 275 -5.37 0.38 0.94
CA THR A 275 -4.22 -0.54 0.94
C THR A 275 -3.03 0.11 0.24
N ALA A 276 -3.26 0.74 -0.90
CA ALA A 276 -2.23 1.49 -1.62
C ALA A 276 -1.73 2.70 -0.81
N LEU A 277 -2.60 3.44 -0.11
CA LEU A 277 -2.20 4.51 0.80
C LEU A 277 -1.30 4.01 1.94
N ALA A 278 -1.61 2.85 2.53
CA ALA A 278 -0.76 2.22 3.53
C ALA A 278 0.62 1.84 2.94
N GLY A 279 0.66 1.36 1.70
CA GLY A 279 1.90 1.13 0.94
C GLY A 279 2.74 2.40 0.78
N VAL A 280 2.12 3.55 0.50
CA VAL A 280 2.82 4.85 0.45
C VAL A 280 3.39 5.22 1.82
N ALA A 281 2.62 5.04 2.91
CA ALA A 281 3.10 5.32 4.27
C ALA A 281 4.30 4.43 4.65
N GLN A 282 4.31 3.17 4.21
CA GLN A 282 5.44 2.27 4.39
C GLN A 282 6.66 2.73 3.58
N SER A 283 6.49 3.04 2.29
CA SER A 283 7.59 3.57 1.45
C SER A 283 8.18 4.84 2.03
N LYS A 284 7.35 5.76 2.54
CA LYS A 284 7.80 6.97 3.23
C LYS A 284 8.69 6.63 4.42
N THR A 285 8.26 5.68 5.25
CA THR A 285 9.00 5.23 6.44
C THR A 285 10.34 4.62 6.05
N LEU A 286 10.37 3.76 5.03
CA LEU A 286 11.61 3.15 4.53
C LEU A 286 12.60 4.21 4.04
N TRP A 287 12.15 5.15 3.20
CA TRP A 287 13.02 6.21 2.68
C TRP A 287 13.65 7.05 3.82
N VAL A 288 12.83 7.45 4.80
CA VAL A 288 13.30 8.22 5.98
C VAL A 288 14.28 7.41 6.83
N GLN A 289 14.04 6.11 7.04
CA GLN A 289 14.94 5.25 7.80
C GLN A 289 16.30 5.10 7.12
N GLU A 290 16.34 4.96 5.81
CA GLU A 290 17.60 4.87 5.05
C GLU A 290 18.36 6.21 5.07
N ALA A 291 17.67 7.34 4.85
CA ALA A 291 18.28 8.67 4.97
C ALA A 291 18.85 8.92 6.38
N LYS A 292 18.17 8.37 7.41
CA LYS A 292 18.61 8.44 8.80
C LYS A 292 19.94 7.75 9.09
N LYS A 293 20.19 6.59 8.49
CA LYS A 293 21.48 5.90 8.62
C LYS A 293 22.65 6.80 8.19
N VAL A 294 22.44 7.61 7.15
CA VAL A 294 23.46 8.54 6.63
C VAL A 294 23.73 9.68 7.59
N TYR A 295 22.73 10.50 7.93
CA TYR A 295 23.00 11.68 8.76
C TYR A 295 23.47 11.29 10.17
N GLN A 296 23.02 10.15 10.71
CA GLN A 296 23.53 9.63 11.98
C GLN A 296 25.00 9.21 11.89
N SER A 297 25.41 8.57 10.79
CA SER A 297 26.80 8.21 10.54
C SER A 297 27.68 9.47 10.39
N LEU A 298 27.16 10.52 9.75
CA LEU A 298 27.85 11.82 9.66
C LEU A 298 27.99 12.52 11.02
N TYR A 299 26.95 12.52 11.86
CA TYR A 299 27.04 13.03 13.22
C TYR A 299 28.02 12.22 14.07
N HIS A 300 28.02 10.90 13.95
CA HIS A 300 28.95 10.07 14.70
C HIS A 300 30.42 10.36 14.33
N PHE A 301 30.72 10.60 13.05
CA PHE A 301 32.03 11.08 12.63
C PHE A 301 32.40 12.41 13.31
N LEU A 302 31.46 13.35 13.43
CA LEU A 302 31.71 14.64 14.08
C LEU A 302 32.00 14.50 15.58
N ASP A 303 31.30 13.60 16.27
CA ASP A 303 31.55 13.33 17.68
C ASP A 303 32.94 12.72 17.90
N GLN A 304 33.35 11.82 17.00
CA GLN A 304 34.65 11.16 17.09
C GLN A 304 35.83 12.08 16.81
N ILE A 305 35.70 12.97 15.82
CA ILE A 305 36.78 13.87 15.42
C ILE A 305 36.97 15.06 16.35
N THR A 306 35.98 15.32 17.21
CA THR A 306 36.02 16.35 18.25
C THR A 306 36.33 15.79 19.64
N SER A 307 36.34 14.46 19.80
CA SER A 307 36.62 13.80 21.07
C SER A 307 38.11 13.94 21.47
N PRO A 308 38.43 14.33 22.72
CA PRO A 308 39.79 14.61 23.18
C PRO A 308 40.69 13.36 23.41
N ALA A 309 40.53 12.29 22.63
CA ALA A 309 41.32 11.06 22.78
C ALA A 309 42.69 11.12 22.05
N ASP A 310 43.73 11.45 22.82
CA ASP A 310 45.17 11.14 22.78
C ASP A 310 45.96 10.61 21.56
N THR A 311 45.42 10.39 20.35
CA THR A 311 46.26 10.02 19.19
C THR A 311 45.87 10.71 17.90
N SER A 312 46.79 11.54 17.42
CA SER A 312 46.80 12.22 16.14
C SER A 312 46.64 11.32 14.91
N THR A 313 47.02 10.05 15.02
CA THR A 313 46.80 8.99 14.02
C THR A 313 45.32 8.63 13.87
N SER A 314 44.50 8.91 14.89
CA SER A 314 43.06 8.64 14.90
C SER A 314 42.28 9.55 13.95
N ILE A 315 42.67 10.83 13.80
CA ILE A 315 41.97 11.79 12.93
C ILE A 315 42.11 11.40 11.45
N SER A 316 43.32 11.05 10.99
CA SER A 316 43.54 10.63 9.60
C SER A 316 42.79 9.33 9.28
N GLN A 317 42.79 8.38 10.21
CA GLN A 317 42.02 7.13 10.10
C GLN A 317 40.51 7.39 10.03
N GLN A 318 39.98 8.29 10.87
CA GLN A 318 38.56 8.67 10.84
C GLN A 318 38.15 9.32 9.52
N VAL A 319 38.99 10.19 8.94
CA VAL A 319 38.74 10.80 7.63
C VAL A 319 38.76 9.74 6.52
N GLU A 320 39.69 8.80 6.55
CA GLU A 320 39.76 7.69 5.59
C GLU A 320 38.56 6.72 5.73
N HIS A 321 38.14 6.44 6.96
CA HIS A 321 36.93 5.66 7.23
C HIS A 321 35.68 6.34 6.68
N LEU A 322 35.50 7.64 6.90
CA LEU A 322 34.39 8.40 6.33
C LEU A 322 34.43 8.40 4.79
N GLN A 323 35.62 8.54 4.20
CA GLN A 323 35.78 8.47 2.75
C GLN A 323 35.40 7.09 2.18
N THR A 324 35.80 6.01 2.85
CA THR A 324 35.46 4.64 2.47
C THR A 324 33.97 4.38 2.62
N TYR A 325 33.37 4.85 3.72
CA TYR A 325 31.95 4.79 3.97
C TYR A 325 31.15 5.46 2.86
N ILE A 326 31.42 6.72 2.54
CA ILE A 326 30.66 7.43 1.49
C ILE A 326 30.83 6.74 0.15
N LYS A 327 32.05 6.29 -0.20
CA LYS A 327 32.30 5.54 -1.45
C LYS A 327 31.54 4.22 -1.55
N SER A 328 31.14 3.60 -0.43
CA SER A 328 30.46 2.31 -0.46
C SER A 328 29.04 2.39 -1.00
N PHE A 329 28.40 3.56 -0.93
CA PHE A 329 27.02 3.76 -1.37
C PHE A 329 26.82 4.98 -2.27
N TYR A 330 27.78 5.90 -2.33
CA TYR A 330 27.68 7.11 -3.15
C TYR A 330 28.92 7.25 -4.03
N ASN A 331 28.72 7.30 -5.35
CA ASN A 331 29.79 7.53 -6.30
C ASN A 331 29.42 8.71 -7.20
N VAL A 332 30.34 9.68 -7.30
CA VAL A 332 30.19 10.80 -8.22
C VAL A 332 30.45 10.28 -9.63
N LYS A 333 29.40 9.87 -10.34
CA LYS A 333 29.48 9.71 -11.80
C LYS A 333 29.66 11.11 -12.38
N ARG A 334 30.89 11.46 -12.80
CA ARG A 334 31.08 12.58 -13.72
C ARG A 334 30.26 12.29 -14.97
N ILE A 335 29.20 13.07 -15.17
CA ILE A 335 28.60 13.19 -16.50
C ILE A 335 29.68 13.91 -17.32
N VAL A 336 30.34 13.15 -18.20
CA VAL A 336 31.27 13.67 -19.21
C VAL A 336 30.45 14.14 -20.40
#